data_AF-A0A2I0L8R1-F1
#
_entry.id   AF-A0A2I0L8R1-F1
#
_cell.length_a   1.000
_cell.length_b   1.000
_cell.length_c   1.000
_cell.angle_alpha   90.00
_cell.angle_beta   90.00
_cell.angle_gamma   90.00
#
_symmetry.space_group_name_H-M   'P 1'
#
loop_
_entity.id
_entity.type
_entity.pdbx_description
1 polymer ?
#
loop_
_entity_poly.entity_id
_entity_poly.type
_entity_poly.pdbx_seq_one_letter_code
_entity_poly.pdbx_strand_id
1 'polypeptide(L)'
;MVSANLFRALTPQPRENKIVEAFDLEEEEPSMDPAWPHLQLVYEFFLRFVASSETDAKLAKKYIDHSFILKLLDLFDSEDHRERDYLKTILHRIYGKFMVHRPFIRKSINNIFYRFIFETEKHNGIAELLEILGSIINGFALPLKEEHKLFLVRALIPLHKPKCLAMYHLQLSYCITQFLCK
;
A
#
# COMPACT_ATOMS: atom_id res chain seq x y z
N MET A 1 3.96 18.37 -11.76
CA MET A 1 3.36 19.00 -10.56
C MET A 1 3.17 17.97 -9.45
N VAL A 2 2.27 17.00 -9.57
CA VAL A 2 2.04 15.98 -8.52
C VAL A 2 3.27 15.09 -8.28
N SER A 3 3.85 14.53 -9.34
CA SER A 3 5.06 13.68 -9.24
C SER A 3 6.28 14.40 -8.65
N ALA A 4 6.40 15.71 -8.88
CA ALA A 4 7.52 16.52 -8.39
C ALA A 4 7.37 16.93 -6.92
N ASN A 5 6.16 16.87 -6.36
CA ASN A 5 5.90 17.18 -4.94
C ASN A 5 5.76 15.91 -4.09
N LEU A 6 5.21 14.82 -4.66
CA LEU A 6 4.97 13.58 -3.91
C LEU A 6 6.18 12.64 -3.92
N PHE A 7 6.89 12.51 -5.04
CA PHE A 7 7.97 11.53 -5.14
C PHE A 7 9.27 12.10 -4.59
N ARG A 8 9.45 11.90 -3.30
CA ARG A 8 10.67 12.17 -2.55
C ARG A 8 11.28 10.86 -2.06
N ALA A 9 12.60 10.83 -1.91
CA ALA A 9 13.20 9.79 -1.08
C ALA A 9 12.67 10.00 0.35
N LEU A 10 12.02 8.98 0.91
CA LEU A 10 11.71 8.98 2.34
C LEU A 10 13.03 9.11 3.09
N THR A 11 13.03 9.89 4.18
CA THR A 11 14.21 10.02 5.04
C THR A 11 14.65 8.61 5.43
N PRO A 12 15.90 8.21 5.14
CA PRO A 12 16.33 6.85 5.41
C PRO A 12 16.21 6.60 6.91
N GLN A 13 15.38 5.62 7.29
CA GLN A 13 15.37 5.14 8.67
C GLN A 13 16.81 4.76 9.04
N PRO A 14 17.32 5.16 10.22
CA PRO A 14 18.59 4.64 10.71
C PRO A 14 18.43 3.11 10.81
N ARG A 15 18.96 2.40 9.82
CA ARG A 15 19.11 0.94 9.84
C ARG A 15 20.22 0.59 10.81
N GLU A 16 20.06 0.96 12.07
CA GLU A 16 20.92 0.45 13.11
C GLU A 16 20.46 -0.97 13.44
N ASN A 17 21.32 -1.92 13.12
CA ASN A 17 21.30 -3.26 13.68
C ASN A 17 21.30 -3.16 15.22
N LYS A 18 20.12 -3.04 15.83
CA LYS A 18 19.94 -3.32 17.24
C LYS A 18 19.06 -4.55 17.37
N ILE A 19 19.74 -5.66 17.64
CA ILE A 19 19.20 -6.95 18.09
C ILE A 19 18.59 -6.83 19.53
N VAL A 20 18.36 -5.61 20.01
CA VAL A 20 17.90 -5.26 21.37
C VAL A 20 17.09 -3.98 21.17
N GLU A 21 15.78 -4.02 20.93
CA GLU A 21 14.76 -3.89 21.96
C GLU A 21 13.40 -4.24 21.35
N ALA A 22 12.90 -5.45 21.61
CA ALA A 22 11.57 -5.89 21.17
C ALA A 22 10.42 -5.29 22.02
N PHE A 23 10.67 -4.20 22.75
CA PHE A 23 9.71 -3.61 23.69
C PHE A 23 9.43 -2.10 23.48
N ASP A 24 10.16 -1.40 22.60
CA ASP A 24 10.02 0.06 22.42
C ASP A 24 9.49 0.50 21.05
N LEU A 25 8.90 -0.41 20.25
CA LEU A 25 8.25 -0.01 18.98
C LEU A 25 6.92 0.74 19.20
N GLU A 26 6.41 0.82 20.44
CA GLU A 26 5.22 1.62 20.77
C GLU A 26 5.55 3.10 21.06
N GLU A 27 6.83 3.46 21.23
CA GLU A 27 7.27 4.82 21.58
C GLU A 27 8.07 5.56 20.48
N GLU A 28 8.10 5.06 19.23
CA GLU A 28 8.50 5.93 18.11
C GLU A 28 7.33 6.87 17.79
N GLU A 29 7.30 8.05 18.43
CA GLU A 29 6.37 9.13 18.07
C GLU A 29 6.41 9.29 16.54
N PRO A 30 5.29 9.10 15.82
CA PRO A 30 5.29 9.13 14.37
C PRO A 30 5.83 10.48 13.93
N SER A 31 6.93 10.47 13.18
CA SER A 31 7.56 11.70 12.73
C SER A 31 6.60 12.44 11.81
N MET A 32 6.12 13.59 12.27
CA MET A 32 5.17 14.40 11.54
C MET A 32 5.93 15.20 10.50
N ASP A 33 5.52 15.09 9.24
CA ASP A 33 6.22 15.82 8.18
C ASP A 33 5.99 17.34 8.34
N PRO A 34 7.03 18.16 8.48
CA PRO A 34 6.89 19.61 8.62
C PRO A 34 6.29 20.27 7.36
N ALA A 35 6.41 19.65 6.19
CA ALA A 35 5.81 20.11 4.94
C ALA A 35 4.35 19.61 4.74
N TRP A 36 3.77 18.93 5.73
CA TRP A 36 2.43 18.36 5.65
C TRP A 36 1.34 19.32 5.16
N PRO A 37 1.26 20.60 5.61
CA PRO A 37 0.22 21.52 5.13
C PRO A 37 0.23 21.71 3.60
N HIS A 38 1.40 21.65 2.98
CA HIS A 38 1.53 21.72 1.51
C HIS A 38 1.22 20.37 0.86
N LEU A 39 1.74 19.27 1.43
CA LEU A 39 1.53 17.93 0.91
C LEU A 39 0.06 17.51 0.95
N GLN A 40 -0.66 17.88 2.02
CA GLN A 40 -2.08 17.63 2.17
C GLN A 40 -2.88 18.21 1.01
N LEU A 41 -2.57 19.45 0.59
CA LEU A 41 -3.22 20.09 -0.56
C LEU A 41 -2.92 19.35 -1.87
N VAL A 42 -1.67 18.88 -2.04
CA VAL A 42 -1.28 18.08 -3.22
C VAL A 42 -2.01 16.74 -3.25
N TYR A 43 -2.09 16.04 -2.11
CA TYR A 43 -2.81 14.77 -1.97
C TYR A 43 -4.31 14.94 -2.17
N GLU A 44 -4.92 15.98 -1.60
CA GLU A 44 -6.35 16.25 -1.77
C GLU A 44 -6.66 16.60 -3.23
N PHE A 45 -5.86 17.46 -3.86
CA PHE A 45 -6.00 17.77 -5.28
C PHE A 45 -5.91 16.51 -6.13
N PHE A 46 -4.91 15.67 -5.87
CA PHE A 46 -4.73 14.43 -6.62
C PHE A 46 -5.87 13.43 -6.39
N LEU A 47 -6.35 13.30 -5.15
CA LEU A 47 -7.50 12.47 -4.81
C LEU A 47 -8.76 12.94 -5.56
N ARG A 48 -9.04 14.25 -5.57
CA ARG A 48 -10.19 14.80 -6.30
C ARG A 48 -10.04 14.61 -7.81
N PHE A 49 -8.83 14.77 -8.35
CA PHE A 49 -8.54 14.49 -9.76
C PHE A 49 -8.80 13.02 -10.11
N VAL A 50 -8.33 12.06 -9.30
CA VAL A 50 -8.56 10.63 -9.56
C VAL A 50 -10.02 10.24 -9.34
N ALA A 51 -10.69 10.82 -8.34
CA ALA A 51 -12.08 10.52 -8.00
C ALA A 51 -13.10 11.12 -8.98
N SER A 52 -12.76 12.21 -9.68
CA SER A 52 -13.66 12.87 -10.63
C SER A 52 -14.10 11.93 -11.76
N SER A 53 -15.41 11.87 -12.03
CA SER A 53 -15.99 11.10 -13.14
C SER A 53 -15.70 11.74 -14.51
N GLU A 54 -15.34 13.02 -14.55
CA GLU A 54 -15.07 13.78 -15.77
C GLU A 54 -13.66 13.54 -16.32
N THR A 55 -12.78 12.90 -15.55
CA THR A 55 -11.43 12.61 -16.02
C THR A 55 -11.45 11.50 -17.07
N ASP A 56 -11.01 11.83 -18.28
CA ASP A 56 -10.85 10.83 -19.33
C ASP A 56 -9.75 9.83 -18.95
N ALA A 57 -10.17 8.61 -18.56
CA ALA A 57 -9.27 7.51 -18.23
C ALA A 57 -8.34 7.13 -19.39
N LYS A 58 -8.72 7.40 -20.65
CA LYS A 58 -7.90 7.12 -21.83
C LYS A 58 -6.73 8.09 -21.98
N LEU A 59 -6.89 9.33 -21.51
CA LEU A 59 -5.82 10.33 -21.47
C LEU A 59 -4.98 10.17 -20.21
N ALA A 60 -5.61 9.99 -19.04
CA ALA A 60 -4.92 9.86 -17.76
C ALA A 60 -4.02 8.61 -17.69
N LYS A 61 -4.39 7.48 -18.34
CA LYS A 61 -3.55 6.28 -18.40
C LYS A 61 -2.18 6.50 -19.07
N LYS A 62 -2.02 7.55 -19.88
CA LYS A 62 -0.73 7.88 -20.52
C LYS A 62 0.26 8.49 -19.51
N TYR A 63 -0.25 9.08 -18.43
CA TYR A 63 0.54 9.79 -17.43
C TYR A 63 0.66 9.00 -16.12
N ILE A 64 -0.33 8.19 -15.79
CA ILE A 64 -0.27 7.22 -14.69
C ILE A 64 0.31 5.93 -15.27
N ASP A 65 1.63 5.88 -15.41
CA ASP A 65 2.35 4.72 -15.91
C ASP A 65 2.76 3.77 -14.77
N HIS A 66 3.39 2.65 -15.14
CA HIS A 66 3.91 1.70 -14.15
C HIS A 66 4.98 2.31 -13.24
N SER A 67 5.78 3.25 -13.74
CA SER A 67 6.77 3.96 -12.92
C SER A 67 6.10 4.83 -11.86
N PHE A 68 5.05 5.57 -12.23
CA PHE A 68 4.27 6.37 -11.30
C PHE A 68 3.67 5.52 -10.18
N ILE A 69 3.10 4.37 -10.53
CA ILE A 69 2.50 3.45 -9.55
C ILE A 69 3.55 2.89 -8.59
N LEU A 70 4.73 2.52 -9.09
CA LEU A 70 5.81 2.05 -8.22
C LEU A 70 6.24 3.14 -7.22
N LYS A 71 6.48 4.35 -7.71
CA LYS A 71 6.86 5.46 -6.83
C LYS A 71 5.77 5.81 -5.82
N LEU A 72 4.49 5.65 -6.20
CA LEU A 72 3.37 5.83 -5.27
C LEU A 72 3.33 4.73 -4.20
N LEU A 73 3.64 3.49 -4.57
CA LEU A 73 3.72 2.36 -3.64
C LEU A 73 4.91 2.50 -2.68
N ASP A 74 6.04 3.04 -3.13
CA ASP A 74 7.21 3.27 -2.27
C ASP A 74 6.89 4.26 -1.13
N LEU A 75 5.95 5.20 -1.33
CA LEU A 75 5.52 6.15 -0.30
C LEU A 75 4.69 5.52 0.82
N PHE A 76 4.20 4.28 0.66
CA PHE A 76 3.50 3.58 1.75
C PHE A 76 4.41 3.27 2.94
N ASP A 77 5.73 3.34 2.77
CA ASP A 77 6.68 3.19 3.88
C ASP A 77 6.85 4.48 4.71
N SER A 78 6.10 5.55 4.39
CA SER A 78 6.09 6.79 5.18
C SER A 78 5.66 6.56 6.63
N GLU A 79 6.29 7.26 7.56
CA GLU A 79 5.99 7.20 9.00
C GLU A 79 4.69 7.95 9.35
N ASP A 80 4.31 8.94 8.55
CA ASP A 80 3.11 9.74 8.76
C ASP A 80 1.84 8.95 8.38
N HIS A 81 1.02 8.64 9.39
CA HIS A 81 -0.24 7.91 9.21
C HIS A 81 -1.21 8.62 8.27
N ARG A 82 -1.17 9.97 8.22
CA ARG A 82 -2.06 10.78 7.39
C ARG A 82 -1.69 10.59 5.93
N GLU A 83 -0.39 10.56 5.63
CA GLU A 83 0.10 10.29 4.28
C GLU A 83 -0.36 8.92 3.80
N ARG A 84 -0.22 7.90 4.64
CA ARG A 84 -0.64 6.53 4.32
C ARG A 84 -2.14 6.42 4.05
N ASP A 85 -3.00 7.13 4.79
CA ASP A 85 -4.45 7.09 4.57
C ASP A 85 -4.87 7.74 3.23
N TYR A 86 -4.23 8.86 2.86
CA TYR A 86 -4.42 9.44 1.53
C TYR A 86 -3.92 8.49 0.42
N LEU A 87 -2.72 7.94 0.57
CA LEU A 87 -2.15 6.98 -0.37
C LEU A 87 -3.04 5.75 -0.56
N LYS A 88 -3.56 5.19 0.54
CA LYS A 88 -4.53 4.09 0.55
C LYS A 88 -5.74 4.41 -0.31
N THR A 89 -6.36 5.55 -0.05
CA THR A 89 -7.58 5.98 -0.75
C THR A 89 -7.30 6.23 -2.24
N ILE A 90 -6.19 6.90 -2.56
CA ILE A 90 -5.78 7.19 -3.94
C ILE A 90 -5.51 5.90 -4.70
N LEU A 91 -4.72 4.99 -4.14
CA LEU A 91 -4.35 3.73 -4.79
C LEU A 91 -5.59 2.86 -5.03
N HIS A 92 -6.51 2.80 -4.07
CA HIS A 92 -7.78 2.09 -4.25
C HIS A 92 -8.61 2.67 -5.42
N ARG A 93 -8.70 4.01 -5.53
CA ARG A 93 -9.39 4.67 -6.65
C ARG A 93 -8.69 4.42 -7.98
N ILE A 94 -7.36 4.46 -8.03
CA ILE A 94 -6.58 4.14 -9.22
C ILE A 94 -6.86 2.70 -9.67
N TYR A 95 -6.85 1.73 -8.73
CA TYR A 95 -7.13 0.33 -9.01
C TYR A 95 -8.54 0.11 -9.58
N GLY A 96 -9.53 0.81 -9.02
CA GLY A 96 -10.92 0.78 -9.50
C GLY A 96 -11.06 1.33 -10.91
N LYS A 97 -10.54 2.55 -11.14
CA LYS A 97 -10.70 3.33 -12.38
C LYS A 97 -9.85 2.82 -13.54
N PHE A 98 -8.59 2.46 -13.30
CA PHE A 98 -7.64 2.07 -14.34
C PHE A 98 -7.44 0.55 -14.39
N MET A 99 -8.37 -0.14 -15.06
CA MET A 99 -8.35 -1.61 -15.14
C MET A 99 -7.04 -2.20 -15.71
N VAL A 100 -6.37 -1.47 -16.61
CA VAL A 100 -5.12 -1.88 -17.26
C VAL A 100 -3.98 -2.09 -16.25
N HIS A 101 -3.95 -1.30 -15.17
CA HIS A 101 -2.87 -1.39 -14.18
C HIS A 101 -3.13 -2.40 -13.06
N ARG A 102 -4.32 -3.01 -13.00
CA ARG A 102 -4.68 -3.97 -11.93
C ARG A 102 -3.69 -5.14 -11.80
N PRO A 103 -3.24 -5.80 -12.87
CA PRO A 103 -2.26 -6.88 -12.75
C PRO A 103 -0.92 -6.36 -12.21
N PHE A 104 -0.51 -5.18 -12.65
CA PHE A 104 0.74 -4.55 -12.21
C PHE A 104 0.70 -4.18 -10.73
N ILE A 105 -0.37 -3.50 -10.26
CA ILE A 105 -0.56 -3.14 -8.85
C ILE A 105 -0.52 -4.40 -7.97
N ARG A 106 -1.26 -5.45 -8.32
CA ARG A 106 -1.24 -6.72 -7.57
C ARG A 106 0.15 -7.34 -7.50
N LYS A 107 0.90 -7.31 -8.61
CA LYS A 107 2.28 -7.83 -8.65
C LYS A 107 3.23 -6.99 -7.80
N SER A 108 3.12 -5.67 -7.86
CA SER A 108 3.98 -4.76 -7.09
C SER A 108 3.73 -4.87 -5.59
N ILE A 109 2.46 -4.92 -5.14
CA ILE A 109 2.13 -5.15 -3.73
C ILE A 109 2.65 -6.52 -3.26
N ASN A 110 2.53 -7.56 -4.10
CA ASN A 110 3.12 -8.85 -3.82
C ASN A 110 4.63 -8.78 -3.57
N ASN A 111 5.35 -8.08 -4.45
CA ASN A 111 6.79 -7.92 -4.29
C ASN A 111 7.16 -7.21 -2.98
N ILE A 112 6.36 -6.21 -2.57
CA ILE A 112 6.55 -5.53 -1.28
C ILE A 112 6.36 -6.51 -0.13
N PHE A 113 5.31 -7.34 -0.14
CA PHE A 113 5.09 -8.36 0.88
C PHE A 113 6.20 -9.41 0.90
N TYR A 114 6.69 -9.86 -0.25
CA TYR A 114 7.83 -10.76 -0.32
C TYR A 114 9.07 -10.15 0.32
N ARG A 115 9.39 -8.90 -0.01
CA ARG A 115 10.53 -8.18 0.57
C ARG A 115 10.38 -7.96 2.08
N PHE A 116 9.17 -7.68 2.53
CA PHE A 116 8.85 -7.55 3.93
C PHE A 116 9.03 -8.87 4.70
N ILE A 117 8.48 -9.98 4.18
CA ILE A 117 8.53 -11.30 4.83
C ILE A 117 9.95 -11.89 4.85
N PHE A 118 10.75 -11.69 3.79
CA PHE A 118 12.02 -12.41 3.61
C PHE A 118 13.28 -11.55 3.78
N GLU A 119 13.22 -10.23 3.63
CA GLU A 119 14.43 -9.38 3.66
C GLU A 119 14.46 -8.41 4.84
N THR A 120 13.38 -7.65 5.04
CA THR A 120 13.43 -6.43 5.86
C THR A 120 12.70 -6.54 7.19
N GLU A 121 11.62 -7.33 7.28
CA GLU A 121 10.73 -7.48 8.45
C GLU A 121 10.18 -6.18 9.07
N LYS A 122 10.47 -5.01 8.46
CA LYS A 122 10.00 -3.68 8.86
C LYS A 122 9.44 -2.96 7.63
N HIS A 123 8.17 -2.56 7.70
CA HIS A 123 7.49 -1.72 6.70
C HIS A 123 6.24 -1.11 7.33
N ASN A 124 6.09 0.22 7.25
CA ASN A 124 5.04 0.92 8.01
C ASN A 124 3.63 0.77 7.39
N GLY A 125 3.54 0.67 6.06
CA GLY A 125 2.26 0.64 5.34
C GLY A 125 1.62 -0.73 5.05
N ILE A 126 2.01 -1.80 5.76
CA ILE A 126 1.48 -3.15 5.46
C ILE A 126 -0.02 -3.25 5.76
N ALA A 127 -0.50 -2.62 6.84
CA ALA A 127 -1.90 -2.62 7.22
C ALA A 127 -2.78 -1.97 6.14
N GLU A 128 -2.38 -0.81 5.63
CA GLU A 128 -3.12 -0.05 4.63
C GLU A 128 -3.14 -0.77 3.28
N LEU A 129 -2.03 -1.41 2.88
CA LEU A 129 -1.99 -2.24 1.68
C LEU A 129 -2.93 -3.46 1.81
N LEU A 130 -3.00 -4.08 2.99
CA LEU A 130 -3.93 -5.17 3.26
C LEU A 130 -5.40 -4.72 3.21
N GLU A 131 -5.75 -3.53 3.70
CA GLU A 131 -7.12 -3.00 3.57
C GLU A 131 -7.56 -2.89 2.10
N ILE A 132 -6.68 -2.37 1.24
CA ILE A 132 -6.94 -2.25 -0.20
C ILE A 132 -7.14 -3.65 -0.79
N LEU A 133 -6.26 -4.60 -0.44
CA LEU A 133 -6.36 -5.97 -0.92
C LEU A 133 -7.64 -6.66 -0.43
N GLY A 134 -8.09 -6.42 0.79
CA GLY A 134 -9.36 -6.93 1.29
C GLY A 134 -10.54 -6.50 0.42
N SER A 135 -10.58 -5.22 0.04
CA SER A 135 -11.59 -4.70 -0.90
C SER A 135 -11.47 -5.34 -2.29
N ILE A 136 -10.24 -5.52 -2.79
CA ILE A 136 -9.97 -6.17 -4.08
C ILE A 136 -10.43 -7.64 -4.09
N ILE A 137 -10.16 -8.39 -3.01
CA ILE A 137 -10.54 -9.80 -2.85
C ILE A 137 -12.06 -9.95 -2.84
N ASN A 138 -12.76 -9.08 -2.13
CA ASN A 138 -14.23 -9.08 -2.13
C ASN A 138 -14.81 -8.86 -3.54
N GLY A 139 -14.10 -8.14 -4.41
CA GLY A 139 -14.45 -7.92 -5.81
C GLY A 139 -14.10 -9.06 -6.78
N PHE A 140 -13.48 -10.16 -6.33
CA PHE A 140 -13.15 -11.27 -7.22
C PHE A 140 -14.39 -11.99 -7.75
N ALA A 141 -14.35 -12.30 -9.04
CA ALA A 141 -15.36 -13.13 -9.70
C ALA A 141 -15.12 -14.61 -9.41
N LEU A 142 -16.21 -15.37 -9.29
CA LEU A 142 -16.16 -16.82 -9.17
C LEU A 142 -16.29 -17.48 -10.56
N PRO A 143 -15.58 -18.57 -10.83
CA PRO A 143 -14.61 -19.24 -9.95
C PRO A 143 -13.28 -18.47 -9.79
N LEU A 144 -12.67 -18.58 -8.61
CA LEU A 144 -11.38 -17.94 -8.33
C LEU A 144 -10.28 -18.45 -9.27
N LYS A 145 -9.62 -17.52 -9.96
CA LYS A 145 -8.44 -17.82 -10.79
C LYS A 145 -7.29 -18.36 -9.94
N GLU A 146 -6.47 -19.21 -10.54
CA GLU A 146 -5.29 -19.80 -9.87
C GLU A 146 -4.30 -18.76 -9.37
N GLU A 147 -4.15 -17.62 -10.08
CA GLU A 147 -3.30 -16.51 -9.64
C GLU A 147 -3.67 -15.99 -8.23
N HIS A 148 -4.96 -15.97 -7.90
CA HIS A 148 -5.45 -15.51 -6.60
C HIS A 148 -5.21 -16.55 -5.52
N LYS A 149 -5.35 -17.85 -5.85
CA LYS A 149 -5.04 -18.94 -4.91
C LYS A 149 -3.55 -18.95 -4.56
N LEU A 150 -2.70 -18.73 -5.57
CA LEU A 150 -1.26 -18.61 -5.37
C LEU A 150 -0.91 -17.41 -4.49
N PHE A 151 -1.62 -16.28 -4.67
CA PHE A 151 -1.48 -15.09 -3.84
C PHE A 151 -1.78 -15.38 -2.35
N LEU A 152 -2.88 -16.07 -2.06
CA LEU A 152 -3.21 -16.48 -0.69
C LEU A 152 -2.07 -17.30 -0.06
N VAL A 153 -1.65 -18.37 -0.76
CA VAL A 153 -0.69 -19.34 -0.21
C VAL A 153 0.70 -18.74 -0.06
N ARG A 154 1.14 -17.92 -1.02
CA ARG A 154 2.53 -17.45 -1.06
C ARG A 154 2.75 -16.06 -0.45
N ALA A 155 1.72 -15.23 -0.30
CA ALA A 155 1.87 -13.89 0.26
C ALA A 155 1.07 -13.74 1.57
N LEU A 156 -0.24 -14.02 1.57
CA LEU A 156 -1.08 -13.77 2.76
C LEU A 156 -0.78 -14.74 3.93
N ILE A 157 -0.59 -16.02 3.67
CA ILE A 157 -0.26 -16.98 4.74
C ILE A 157 1.11 -16.64 5.37
N PRO A 158 2.19 -16.44 4.60
CA PRO A 158 3.50 -16.11 5.19
C PRO A 158 3.55 -14.78 5.96
N LEU A 159 2.61 -13.85 5.73
CA LEU A 159 2.51 -12.61 6.51
C LEU A 159 2.20 -12.84 8.01
N HIS A 160 1.85 -14.05 8.42
CA HIS A 160 1.69 -14.41 9.85
C HIS A 160 3.02 -14.69 10.55
N LYS A 161 4.13 -14.80 9.81
CA LYS A 161 5.45 -15.15 10.37
C LYS A 161 6.20 -13.98 11.04
N PRO A 162 6.16 -12.74 10.51
CA PRO A 162 6.90 -11.62 11.11
C PRO A 162 6.41 -11.27 12.52
N LYS A 163 7.32 -10.77 13.36
CA LYS A 163 7.06 -10.43 14.78
C LYS A 163 6.15 -9.22 14.97
N CYS A 164 6.05 -8.35 13.96
CA CYS A 164 5.20 -7.15 13.95
C CYS A 164 3.74 -7.42 13.57
N LEU A 165 3.28 -8.67 13.62
CA LEU A 165 1.92 -9.09 13.26
C LEU A 165 0.83 -8.26 13.95
N ALA A 166 1.02 -7.86 15.21
CA ALA A 166 0.03 -7.11 15.97
C ALA A 166 -0.45 -5.83 15.26
N MET A 167 0.42 -5.17 14.48
CA MET A 167 0.12 -3.92 13.78
C MET A 167 -0.88 -4.08 12.61
N TYR A 168 -0.95 -5.26 12.00
CA TYR A 168 -1.76 -5.51 10.80
C TYR A 168 -2.64 -6.77 10.89
N HIS A 169 -2.71 -7.40 12.06
CA HIS A 169 -3.39 -8.67 12.28
C HIS A 169 -4.88 -8.62 11.92
N LEU A 170 -5.56 -7.53 12.26
CA LEU A 170 -6.99 -7.35 11.99
C LEU A 170 -7.27 -7.30 10.48
N GLN A 171 -6.47 -6.52 9.74
CA GLN A 171 -6.56 -6.36 8.30
C GLN A 171 -6.22 -7.66 7.56
N LEU A 172 -5.22 -8.40 8.05
CA LEU A 172 -4.85 -9.69 7.49
C LEU A 172 -5.94 -10.75 7.70
N SER A 173 -6.50 -10.81 8.91
CA SER A 173 -7.61 -11.70 9.23
C SER A 173 -8.83 -11.41 8.35
N TYR A 174 -9.16 -10.13 8.18
CA TYR A 174 -10.22 -9.72 7.26
C TYR A 174 -9.96 -10.20 5.82
N CYS A 175 -8.74 -10.03 5.29
CA CYS A 175 -8.37 -10.53 3.97
C CYS A 175 -8.58 -12.05 3.84
N ILE A 176 -8.16 -12.82 4.84
CA ILE A 176 -8.31 -14.29 4.83
C ILE A 176 -9.78 -14.68 4.87
N THR A 177 -10.56 -14.10 5.79
CA THR A 177 -12.00 -14.40 5.88
C THR A 177 -12.71 -14.08 4.57
N GLN A 178 -12.42 -12.94 3.94
CA GLN A 178 -12.98 -12.61 2.63
C GLN A 178 -12.60 -13.63 1.56
N PHE A 179 -11.37 -14.14 1.57
CA PHE A 179 -10.93 -15.15 0.62
C PHE A 179 -11.63 -16.50 0.84
N LEU A 180 -11.89 -16.89 2.09
CA LEU A 180 -12.60 -18.12 2.43
C LEU A 180 -14.10 -18.05 2.14
N CYS A 181 -14.69 -16.86 2.20
CA CYS A 181 -16.10 -16.64 1.85
C CYS A 181 -16.37 -16.64 0.34
N LYS A 182 -15.33 -16.65 -0.51
CA LYS A 182 -15.41 -16.66 -1.98
C LYS A 182 -15.10 -18.04 -2.54
#